data_AF-A0A1U9KAE1-F1
#
_entry.id   AF-A0A1U9KAE1-F1
#
_cell.length_a   1.000
_cell.length_b   1.000
_cell.length_c   1.000
_cell.angle_alpha   90.00
_cell.angle_beta   90.00
_cell.angle_gamma   90.00
#
_symmetry.space_group_name_H-M   'P 1'
#
loop_
_entity.id
_entity.type
_entity.pdbx_description
1 polymer ?
#
loop_
_entity_poly.entity_id
_entity_poly.type
_entity_poly.pdbx_seq_one_letter_code
_entity_poly.pdbx_strand_id
1 'polypeptide(L)'
;MREQLYDMRINATNDLIQDIFNVIWGLGQIQHLYDDPEVNEIWVNGAGENVWVEREGRRVKAHGVMFQHDDEVMEIQARLLSNENKEINRSTR
;
A
#
# COMPACT_ATOMS: atom_id res chain seq x y z
N MET A 1 9.12 30.38 -11.57
CA MET A 1 8.03 29.88 -12.46
C MET A 1 8.47 28.70 -13.34
N ARG A 2 9.45 28.82 -14.26
CA ARG A 2 9.90 27.66 -15.09
C ARG A 2 10.56 26.53 -14.29
N GLU A 3 11.35 26.87 -13.30
CA GLU A 3 12.03 25.93 -12.39
C GLU A 3 11.03 25.15 -11.53
N GLN A 4 10.07 25.85 -10.91
CA GLN A 4 8.96 25.24 -10.17
C GLN A 4 8.11 24.27 -11.00
N LEU A 5 7.86 24.57 -12.28
CA LEU A 5 7.14 23.67 -13.19
C LEU A 5 7.97 22.42 -13.53
N TYR A 6 9.29 22.55 -13.60
CA TYR A 6 10.19 21.43 -13.84
C TYR A 6 10.25 20.51 -12.63
N ASP A 7 10.37 21.07 -11.42
CA ASP A 7 10.38 20.31 -10.16
C ASP A 7 9.07 19.56 -9.96
N MET A 8 7.93 20.20 -10.23
CA MET A 8 6.62 19.55 -10.18
C MET A 8 6.54 18.34 -11.12
N ARG A 9 7.09 18.46 -12.33
CA ARG A 9 7.09 17.36 -13.31
C ARG A 9 7.98 16.20 -12.88
N ILE A 10 9.16 16.49 -12.32
CA ILE A 10 10.08 15.46 -11.80
C ILE A 10 9.44 14.72 -10.63
N ASN A 11 8.83 15.44 -9.68
CA ASN A 11 8.15 14.82 -8.54
C ASN A 11 6.99 13.93 -9.00
N ALA A 12 6.13 14.43 -9.88
CA ALA A 12 5.02 13.62 -10.41
C ALA A 12 5.50 12.35 -11.16
N THR A 13 6.66 12.42 -11.83
CA THR A 13 7.25 11.25 -12.49
C THR A 13 7.76 10.25 -11.47
N ASN A 14 8.43 10.71 -10.41
CA ASN A 14 8.91 9.85 -9.34
C ASN A 14 7.76 9.19 -8.58
N ASP A 15 6.69 9.94 -8.29
CA ASP A 15 5.50 9.42 -7.63
C ASP A 15 4.86 8.30 -8.47
N LEU A 16 4.71 8.52 -9.78
CA LEU A 16 4.20 7.49 -10.70
C LEU A 16 5.09 6.24 -10.74
N ILE A 17 6.42 6.43 -10.78
CA ILE A 17 7.36 5.30 -10.75
C ILE A 17 7.20 4.52 -9.44
N GLN A 18 7.05 5.22 -8.33
CA GLN A 18 6.87 4.60 -7.01
C GLN A 18 5.53 3.86 -6.93
N ASP A 19 4.45 4.42 -7.48
CA ASP A 19 3.15 3.76 -7.53
C ASP A 19 3.22 2.47 -8.35
N ILE A 20 3.85 2.51 -9.53
CA ILE A 20 4.07 1.32 -10.35
C ILE A 20 4.91 0.28 -9.61
N PHE A 21 5.98 0.71 -8.94
CA PHE A 21 6.82 -0.16 -8.12
C PHE A 21 6.01 -0.83 -7.01
N ASN A 22 5.17 -0.07 -6.30
CA ASN A 22 4.33 -0.57 -5.23
C ASN A 22 3.30 -1.58 -5.75
N VAL A 23 2.72 -1.34 -6.93
CA VAL A 23 1.80 -2.27 -7.58
C VAL A 23 2.50 -3.57 -7.98
N ILE A 24 3.71 -3.53 -8.53
CA ILE A 24 4.37 -4.75 -9.05
C ILE A 24 5.11 -5.52 -7.93
N TRP A 25 5.75 -4.83 -6.99
CA TRP A 25 6.65 -5.44 -5.99
C TRP A 25 6.27 -5.17 -4.53
N GLY A 26 5.42 -4.19 -4.26
CA GLY A 26 4.96 -3.84 -2.91
C GLY A 26 3.59 -4.41 -2.57
N LEU A 27 2.84 -3.67 -1.74
CA LEU A 27 1.46 -3.95 -1.36
C LEU A 27 0.47 -3.01 -2.08
N GLY A 28 0.82 -2.56 -3.30
CA GLY A 28 -0.06 -1.72 -4.11
C GLY A 28 -0.46 -0.42 -3.44
N GLN A 29 -1.75 -0.09 -3.53
CA GLN A 29 -2.31 1.16 -3.00
C GLN A 29 -2.26 1.27 -1.47
N ILE A 30 -2.09 0.17 -0.73
CA ILE A 30 -1.98 0.22 0.75
C ILE A 30 -0.53 0.34 1.23
N GLN A 31 0.46 0.38 0.34
CA GLN A 31 1.88 0.42 0.72
C GLN A 31 2.19 1.54 1.71
N HIS A 32 1.72 2.77 1.43
CA HIS A 32 1.93 3.92 2.31
C HIS A 32 1.25 3.78 3.68
N LEU A 33 0.15 3.03 3.79
CA LEU A 33 -0.49 2.73 5.07
C LEU A 33 0.30 1.68 5.85
N TYR A 34 0.88 0.70 5.14
CA TYR A 34 1.69 -0.35 5.73
C TYR A 34 3.03 0.18 6.26
N ASP A 35 3.64 1.14 5.54
CA ASP A 35 4.91 1.76 5.94
C ASP A 35 4.75 2.81 7.03
N ASP A 36 3.51 3.20 7.35
CA ASP A 36 3.22 4.20 8.37
C ASP A 36 3.30 3.59 9.78
N PRO A 37 4.26 4.00 10.63
CA PRO A 37 4.46 3.41 11.94
C PRO A 37 3.32 3.70 12.93
N GLU A 38 2.42 4.62 12.62
CA GLU A 38 1.23 4.89 13.45
C GLU A 38 0.03 3.99 13.09
N VAL A 39 0.12 3.23 11.99
CA VAL A 39 -0.91 2.27 11.57
C VAL A 39 -0.61 0.90 12.14
N ASN A 40 -1.51 0.38 12.98
CA ASN A 40 -1.34 -0.96 13.56
C ASN A 40 -2.13 -2.04 12.80
N GLU A 41 -3.23 -1.67 12.14
CA GLU A 41 -4.07 -2.62 11.39
C GLU A 41 -4.69 -1.94 10.17
N ILE A 42 -4.83 -2.69 9.07
CA ILE A 42 -5.45 -2.24 7.82
C ILE A 42 -6.57 -3.22 7.48
N TRP A 43 -7.79 -2.71 7.29
CA TRP A 43 -8.93 -3.50 6.83
C TRP A 43 -9.31 -3.12 5.41
N VAL A 44 -9.33 -4.13 4.54
CA VAL A 44 -9.77 -4.04 3.14
C VAL A 44 -10.97 -4.97 2.97
N ASN A 45 -12.13 -4.40 2.64
CA ASN A 45 -13.38 -5.17 2.51
C ASN A 45 -13.58 -5.77 1.11
N GLY A 46 -12.95 -5.20 0.08
CA GLY A 46 -13.12 -5.59 -1.32
C GLY A 46 -12.99 -4.40 -2.27
N ALA A 47 -13.10 -4.65 -3.57
CA ALA A 47 -13.13 -3.59 -4.57
C ALA A 47 -14.36 -2.70 -4.43
N GLY A 48 -14.21 -1.41 -4.75
CA GLY A 48 -15.30 -0.44 -4.61
C GLY A 48 -15.58 0.01 -3.17
N GLU A 49 -15.01 -0.69 -2.17
CA GLU A 49 -15.30 -0.48 -0.76
C GLU A 49 -14.24 0.38 -0.06
N ASN A 50 -14.61 0.89 1.11
CA ASN A 50 -13.73 1.73 1.91
C ASN A 50 -12.65 0.89 2.61
N VAL A 51 -11.42 1.40 2.57
CA VAL A 51 -10.32 0.93 3.41
C VAL A 51 -10.36 1.63 4.77
N TRP A 52 -10.07 0.89 5.83
CA TRP A 52 -9.99 1.40 7.20
C TRP A 52 -8.63 1.10 7.79
N VAL A 53 -8.18 1.95 8.70
CA VAL A 53 -6.96 1.72 9.47
C VAL A 53 -7.19 1.94 10.96
N GLU A 54 -6.40 1.25 11.76
CA GLU A 54 -6.27 1.48 13.19
C GLU A 54 -5.12 2.46 13.43
N ARG A 55 -5.42 3.58 14.08
CA ARG A 55 -4.42 4.52 14.61
C ARG A 55 -4.79 4.93 16.03
N GLU A 56 -3.83 4.87 16.95
CA GLU A 56 -3.98 5.29 18.34
C GLU A 56 -5.19 4.66 19.08
N GLY A 57 -5.47 3.39 18.82
CA GLY A 57 -6.62 2.65 19.34
C GLY A 57 -7.97 2.98 18.67
N ARG A 58 -7.97 3.65 17.51
CA ARG A 58 -9.18 4.11 16.82
C ARG A 58 -9.22 3.65 15.37
N ARG A 59 -10.37 3.13 14.98
CA ARG A 59 -10.68 2.83 13.58
C ARG A 59 -11.06 4.11 12.84
N VAL A 60 -10.26 4.47 11.85
CA VAL A 60 -10.47 5.64 10.98
C VAL A 60 -10.49 5.22 9.50
N LYS A 61 -11.19 5.99 8.67
CA LYS A 61 -11.27 5.72 7.24
C LYS A 61 -9.96 6.15 6.57
N ALA A 62 -9.38 5.30 5.74
CA ALA A 62 -8.25 5.69 4.89
C ALA A 62 -8.77 6.47 3.67
N HIS A 63 -8.32 7.70 3.52
CA HIS A 63 -8.72 8.56 2.41
C HIS A 63 -7.76 8.37 1.23
N GLY A 64 -8.29 8.42 0.00
CA GLY A 64 -7.49 8.29 -1.21
C GLY A 64 -7.07 6.86 -1.55
N VAL A 65 -7.54 5.86 -0.80
CA VAL A 65 -7.23 4.44 -1.05
C VAL A 65 -8.49 3.72 -1.50
N MET A 66 -8.43 3.12 -2.68
CA MET A 66 -9.54 2.37 -3.27
C MET A 66 -9.00 1.24 -4.14
N PHE A 67 -9.65 0.09 -4.05
CA PHE A 67 -9.41 -1.05 -4.92
C PHE A 67 -10.43 -0.99 -6.07
N GLN A 68 -9.96 -1.12 -7.30
CA GLN A 68 -10.79 -1.12 -8.49
C GLN A 68 -11.33 -2.51 -8.79
N HIS A 69 -10.53 -3.54 -8.50
CA HIS A 69 -10.85 -4.94 -8.80
C HIS A 69 -10.45 -5.85 -7.65
N ASP A 70 -11.25 -6.90 -7.39
CA ASP A 70 -10.98 -7.82 -6.29
C ASP A 70 -9.63 -8.55 -6.46
N ASP A 71 -9.21 -8.77 -7.70
CA ASP A 71 -7.91 -9.38 -8.02
C ASP A 71 -6.72 -8.59 -7.42
N GLU A 72 -6.84 -7.27 -7.29
CA GLU A 72 -5.81 -6.43 -6.65
C GLU A 72 -5.68 -6.78 -5.15
N VAL A 73 -6.80 -7.02 -4.48
CA VAL A 73 -6.82 -7.43 -3.06
C VAL A 73 -6.23 -8.84 -2.91
N MET A 74 -6.61 -9.75 -3.81
CA MET A 74 -6.14 -11.14 -3.81
C MET A 74 -4.62 -11.22 -4.07
N GLU A 75 -4.08 -10.38 -4.95
CA GLU A 75 -2.65 -10.31 -5.23
C GLU A 75 -1.85 -9.86 -4.00
N ILE A 76 -2.33 -8.84 -3.28
CA ILE A 76 -1.73 -8.38 -2.03
C ILE A 76 -1.77 -9.49 -0.97
N GLN A 77 -2.91 -10.17 -0.81
CA GLN A 77 -3.05 -11.28 0.11
C GLN A 77 -2.03 -12.39 -0.20
N ALA A 78 -1.87 -12.76 -1.48
CA ALA A 78 -0.90 -13.75 -1.91
C ALA A 78 0.55 -13.34 -1.60
N ARG A 79 0.90 -12.05 -1.76
CA ARG A 79 2.23 -11.52 -1.44
C ARG A 79 2.53 -11.56 0.06
N LEU A 80 1.58 -11.15 0.90
CA LEU A 80 1.71 -11.20 2.36
C LEU A 80 1.95 -12.64 2.84
N LEU A 81 1.13 -13.58 2.39
CA LEU A 81 1.28 -15.01 2.73
C LEU A 81 2.60 -15.60 2.19
N SER A 82 3.05 -15.16 1.01
CA SER A 82 4.32 -15.62 0.43
C SER A 82 5.53 -15.09 1.20
N ASN A 83 5.46 -13.88 1.75
CA ASN A 83 6.53 -13.29 2.56
C ASN A 83 6.58 -13.91 3.96
N GLU A 84 5.43 -14.11 4.60
CA GLU A 84 5.38 -14.81 5.89
C GLU A 84 6.00 -16.21 5.77
N ASN A 85 5.64 -16.98 4.73
CA ASN A 85 6.22 -18.30 4.46
C ASN A 85 7.76 -18.29 4.27
N LYS A 86 8.37 -17.17 3.87
CA LYS A 86 9.83 -17.03 3.78
C LYS A 86 10.46 -16.78 5.16
N GLU A 87 9.83 -15.96 6.00
CA GLU A 87 10.33 -15.65 7.35
C GLU A 87 10.24 -16.86 8.30
N ILE A 88 9.13 -17.61 8.32
CA ILE A 88 9.04 -18.86 9.12
C ILE A 88 10.09 -19.90 8.70
N ASN A 89 10.40 -20.00 7.41
CA ASN A 89 11.46 -20.89 6.91
C ASN A 89 12.87 -20.45 7.32
N ARG A 90 13.09 -19.16 7.63
CA ARG A 90 14.39 -18.64 8.10
C ARG A 90 14.57 -18.83 9.61
N SER A 91 13.51 -18.70 10.38
CA SER A 91 13.52 -18.90 11.85
C SER A 91 13.67 -20.37 12.28
N THR A 92 13.50 -21.31 11.35
CA THR A 92 13.58 -22.77 11.60
C THR A 92 14.90 -23.39 11.11
N ARG A 93 15.92 -22.58 10.78
CA ARG A 93 17.25 -23.06 10.38
C ARG A 93 18.33 -22.72 11.39
#